data_AF-A0A349NII5-F1
#
_entry.id   AF-A0A349NII5-F1
#
_cell.length_a   1.000
_cell.length_b   1.000
_cell.length_c   1.000
_cell.angle_alpha   90.00
_cell.angle_beta   90.00
_cell.angle_gamma   90.00
#
_symmetry.space_group_name_H-M   'P 1'
#
loop_
_entity.id
_entity.type
_entity.pdbx_description
1 polymer ?
#
loop_
_entity_poly.entity_id
_entity_poly.type
_entity_poly.pdbx_seq_one_letter_code
_entity_poly.pdbx_strand_id
1 'polypeptide(L)'
;MNLKHNIFSIIFLLCFPLILSAQKIVLGSCTTHDSGKYKGEMASGKPNGKGSTIFKNGDVYEGEYVKGKRQGYGIYTFADGEKYEGEWFQDQQHGKGTYYFSNNNKYVGLWFRDYQQGHGTMYYYNGDRYDGDWFQDQRQGYGVYTFATGAYYKGQWKNDMKNGKGFFDWGDGTTYSGDWANNQRSGKGVNYYSDGDVYSGNWLEDIQNGKGIYKFKNGDKYEGDYVQGERTGEGIFTYANGDKYTGHFQESAKDGDGTFIWKNGDIYIGQWKNDLQNGHGKLTKKMGDIFEGNFKDGHVEGEVIIHYADGSKFRGVYHEGKRNGAAIEETKDGKRWEGTYKDDIRDGKFIEKDRNGQVTGSGVYEGGKRIDD
;
A
#
# COMPACT_ATOMS: atom_id res chain seq x y z
N MET A 1 -41.02 -52.01 71.88
CA MET A 1 -41.48 -50.95 70.96
C MET A 1 -40.66 -51.07 69.68
N ASN A 2 -41.34 -51.13 68.53
CA ASN A 2 -40.86 -50.96 67.15
C ASN A 2 -40.16 -52.12 66.41
N LEU A 3 -41.00 -52.79 65.60
CA LEU A 3 -40.68 -53.40 64.31
C LEU A 3 -39.93 -52.43 63.37
N LYS A 4 -39.01 -52.96 62.55
CA LYS A 4 -38.91 -52.59 61.11
C LYS A 4 -38.48 -53.80 60.28
N HIS A 5 -39.33 -54.19 59.34
CA HIS A 5 -39.04 -55.10 58.24
C HIS A 5 -38.15 -54.42 57.19
N ASN A 6 -37.11 -55.10 56.71
CA ASN A 6 -36.43 -54.76 55.47
C ASN A 6 -36.69 -55.85 54.44
N ILE A 7 -37.35 -55.44 53.35
CA ILE A 7 -37.71 -56.23 52.19
C ILE A 7 -36.46 -56.39 51.31
N PHE A 8 -36.06 -57.63 51.02
CA PHE A 8 -35.08 -57.92 49.98
C PHE A 8 -35.79 -58.00 48.61
N SER A 9 -35.57 -57.00 47.76
CA SER A 9 -35.94 -57.08 46.34
C SER A 9 -34.84 -57.77 45.55
N ILE A 10 -35.11 -59.00 45.09
CA ILE A 10 -34.25 -59.73 44.15
C ILE A 10 -34.54 -59.20 42.74
N ILE A 11 -33.60 -58.45 42.17
CA ILE A 11 -33.61 -58.05 40.75
C ILE A 11 -32.97 -59.18 39.95
N PHE A 12 -33.78 -59.89 39.16
CA PHE A 12 -33.32 -60.92 38.23
C PHE A 12 -32.70 -60.23 37.00
N LEU A 13 -31.37 -60.08 36.99
CA LEU A 13 -30.62 -59.59 35.84
C LEU A 13 -30.55 -60.71 34.78
N LEU A 14 -31.49 -60.69 33.84
CA LEU A 14 -31.45 -61.50 32.62
C LEU A 14 -30.28 -61.03 31.75
N CYS A 15 -29.12 -61.66 31.94
CA CYS A 15 -27.96 -61.50 31.08
C CYS A 15 -28.24 -62.23 29.75
N PHE A 16 -28.79 -61.52 28.77
CA PHE A 16 -28.81 -62.01 27.39
C PHE A 16 -27.39 -61.91 26.83
N PRO A 17 -26.79 -63.01 26.33
CA PRO A 17 -25.52 -62.93 25.64
C PRO A 17 -25.71 -62.11 24.37
N LEU A 18 -25.04 -60.96 24.28
CA LEU A 18 -24.83 -60.26 23.01
C LEU A 18 -23.96 -61.17 22.14
N ILE A 19 -24.62 -62.02 21.36
CA ILE A 19 -23.97 -62.74 20.26
C ILE A 19 -23.54 -61.66 19.26
N LEU A 20 -22.30 -61.20 19.38
CA LEU A 20 -21.59 -60.48 18.32
C LEU A 20 -21.42 -61.45 17.15
N SER A 21 -22.47 -61.58 16.35
CA SER A 21 -22.37 -62.19 15.03
C SER A 21 -21.46 -61.29 14.20
N ALA A 22 -20.20 -61.69 14.04
CA ALA A 22 -19.33 -61.10 13.04
C ALA A 22 -20.03 -61.27 11.68
N GLN A 23 -20.55 -60.18 11.13
CA GLN A 23 -21.22 -60.21 9.84
C GLN A 23 -20.24 -60.75 8.81
N LYS A 24 -20.60 -61.88 8.19
CA LYS A 24 -19.76 -62.53 7.19
C LYS A 24 -19.61 -61.61 5.99
N ILE A 25 -18.39 -61.15 5.75
CA ILE A 25 -18.03 -60.43 4.52
C ILE A 25 -18.00 -61.45 3.38
N VAL A 26 -18.70 -61.14 2.29
CA VAL A 26 -18.78 -62.00 1.09
C VAL A 26 -18.46 -61.15 -0.13
N LEU A 27 -17.71 -61.68 -1.09
CA LEU A 27 -17.54 -61.02 -2.38
C LEU A 27 -18.83 -61.12 -3.20
N GLY A 28 -19.28 -60.00 -3.76
CA GLY A 28 -20.49 -59.97 -4.57
C GLY A 28 -20.61 -58.73 -5.43
N SER A 29 -21.77 -58.57 -6.04
CA SER A 29 -22.13 -57.43 -6.86
C SER A 29 -23.54 -56.96 -6.55
N CYS A 30 -23.78 -55.65 -6.57
CA CYS A 30 -25.12 -55.08 -6.43
C CYS A 30 -25.25 -53.82 -7.26
N THR A 31 -26.49 -53.31 -7.37
CA THR A 31 -26.71 -51.93 -7.82
C THR A 31 -26.72 -51.05 -6.56
N THR A 32 -25.88 -50.03 -6.51
CA THR A 32 -25.81 -49.09 -5.39
C THR A 32 -27.03 -48.16 -5.37
N HIS A 33 -27.21 -47.42 -4.28
CA HIS A 33 -28.37 -46.54 -4.10
C HIS A 33 -28.41 -45.39 -5.12
N ASP A 34 -27.25 -45.00 -5.65
CA ASP A 34 -27.02 -44.03 -6.73
C ASP A 34 -26.92 -44.69 -8.13
N SER A 35 -27.49 -45.90 -8.27
CA SER A 35 -27.59 -46.64 -9.55
C SER A 35 -26.26 -47.10 -10.18
N GLY A 36 -25.15 -47.08 -9.44
CA GLY A 36 -23.87 -47.64 -9.86
C GLY A 36 -23.82 -49.16 -9.82
N LYS A 37 -22.94 -49.76 -10.62
CA LYS A 37 -22.67 -51.21 -10.64
C LYS A 37 -21.48 -51.50 -9.75
N TYR A 38 -21.76 -52.02 -8.55
CA TYR A 38 -20.75 -52.35 -7.54
C TYR A 38 -20.25 -53.79 -7.68
N LYS A 39 -18.96 -53.99 -7.42
CA LYS A 39 -18.33 -55.28 -7.20
C LYS A 39 -17.31 -55.19 -6.06
N GLY A 40 -17.41 -56.07 -5.06
CA GLY A 40 -16.48 -56.08 -3.93
C GLY A 40 -17.02 -56.79 -2.69
N GLU A 41 -16.48 -56.42 -1.54
CA GLU A 41 -16.86 -56.92 -0.21
C GLU A 41 -18.26 -56.44 0.20
N MET A 42 -19.11 -57.38 0.61
CA MET A 42 -20.48 -57.12 1.00
C MET A 42 -20.77 -57.66 2.41
N ALA A 43 -21.58 -56.92 3.17
CA ALA A 43 -22.17 -57.36 4.43
C ALA A 43 -23.66 -57.02 4.45
N SER A 44 -24.49 -57.97 4.87
CA SER A 44 -25.96 -57.81 4.93
C SER A 44 -26.59 -57.27 3.63
N GLY A 45 -26.11 -57.76 2.48
CA GLY A 45 -26.63 -57.37 1.16
C GLY A 45 -26.21 -55.96 0.70
N LYS A 46 -25.30 -55.29 1.41
CA LYS A 46 -24.81 -53.94 1.08
C LYS A 46 -23.29 -53.94 0.88
N PRO A 47 -22.74 -53.03 0.07
CA PRO A 47 -21.31 -52.75 0.02
C PRO A 47 -20.75 -52.48 1.42
N ASN A 48 -19.73 -53.21 1.83
CA ASN A 48 -19.09 -53.06 3.14
C ASN A 48 -17.68 -53.66 3.13
N GLY A 49 -16.66 -52.81 3.25
CA GLY A 49 -15.27 -53.17 2.97
C GLY A 49 -14.79 -52.60 1.63
N LYS A 50 -13.82 -53.23 0.98
CA LYS A 50 -13.24 -52.72 -0.28
C LYS A 50 -14.06 -53.12 -1.50
N GLY A 51 -14.20 -52.22 -2.47
CA GLY A 51 -14.80 -52.55 -3.76
C GLY A 51 -14.72 -51.43 -4.79
N SER A 52 -15.28 -51.70 -5.96
CA SER A 52 -15.33 -50.78 -7.10
C SER A 52 -16.77 -50.59 -7.57
N THR A 53 -17.15 -49.35 -7.90
CA THR A 53 -18.44 -49.00 -8.50
C THR A 53 -18.22 -48.25 -9.81
N ILE A 54 -18.87 -48.71 -10.88
CA ILE A 54 -18.95 -48.00 -12.15
C ILE A 54 -20.34 -47.37 -12.25
N PHE A 55 -20.38 -46.05 -12.38
CA PHE A 55 -21.62 -45.28 -12.46
C PHE A 55 -22.09 -45.15 -13.91
N LYS A 56 -23.38 -44.83 -14.11
CA LYS A 56 -23.98 -44.72 -15.44
C LYS A 56 -23.37 -43.60 -16.30
N ASN A 57 -22.86 -42.55 -15.67
CA ASN A 57 -22.19 -41.43 -16.32
C ASN A 57 -20.74 -41.76 -16.72
N GLY A 58 -20.23 -42.95 -16.38
CA GLY A 58 -18.85 -43.36 -16.64
C GLY A 58 -17.88 -43.13 -15.48
N ASP A 59 -18.32 -42.47 -14.41
CA ASP A 59 -17.48 -42.29 -13.22
C ASP A 59 -17.17 -43.65 -12.58
N VAL A 60 -16.03 -43.71 -11.89
CA VAL A 60 -15.57 -44.91 -11.19
C VAL A 60 -15.13 -44.55 -9.78
N TYR A 61 -15.66 -45.24 -8.78
CA TYR A 61 -15.14 -45.21 -7.42
C TYR A 61 -14.46 -46.53 -7.07
N GLU A 62 -13.26 -46.48 -6.51
CA GLU A 62 -12.53 -47.61 -5.96
C GLU A 62 -12.10 -47.29 -4.53
N GLY A 63 -12.60 -48.03 -3.56
CA GLY A 63 -12.27 -47.73 -2.17
C GLY A 63 -13.12 -48.47 -1.15
N GLU A 64 -13.14 -47.90 0.04
CA GLU A 64 -13.83 -48.47 1.19
C GLU A 64 -15.31 -48.04 1.24
N TYR A 65 -16.13 -48.95 1.75
CA TYR A 65 -17.57 -48.79 1.95
C TYR A 65 -17.97 -49.21 3.37
N VAL A 66 -18.94 -48.50 3.94
CA VAL A 66 -19.60 -48.88 5.20
C VAL A 66 -21.11 -48.78 5.01
N LYS A 67 -21.83 -49.89 5.23
CA LYS A 67 -23.31 -49.96 5.12
C LYS A 67 -23.87 -49.40 3.80
N GLY A 68 -23.15 -49.61 2.70
CA GLY A 68 -23.56 -49.23 1.34
C GLY A 68 -23.18 -47.81 0.91
N LYS A 69 -22.39 -47.09 1.71
CA LYS A 69 -21.90 -45.75 1.42
C LYS A 69 -20.38 -45.72 1.35
N ARG A 70 -19.80 -44.88 0.50
CA ARG A 70 -18.36 -44.61 0.43
C ARG A 70 -17.91 -44.02 1.75
N GLN A 71 -16.89 -44.63 2.36
CA GLN A 71 -16.38 -44.24 3.66
C GLN A 71 -14.98 -44.80 3.86
N GLY A 72 -14.07 -44.03 4.47
CA GLY A 72 -12.66 -44.40 4.58
C GLY A 72 -11.88 -43.88 3.38
N TYR A 73 -10.82 -44.56 2.96
CA TYR A 73 -10.02 -44.11 1.82
C TYR A 73 -10.58 -44.63 0.49
N GLY A 74 -10.55 -43.80 -0.54
CA GLY A 74 -11.00 -44.17 -1.88
C GLY A 74 -10.58 -43.19 -2.98
N ILE A 75 -10.59 -43.70 -4.20
CA ILE A 75 -10.30 -42.98 -5.43
C ILE A 75 -11.60 -42.86 -6.22
N TYR A 76 -11.96 -41.64 -6.60
CA TYR A 76 -13.05 -41.36 -7.52
C TYR A 76 -12.47 -40.75 -8.79
N THR A 77 -12.66 -41.43 -9.91
CA THR A 77 -12.26 -40.96 -11.25
C THR A 77 -13.53 -40.55 -11.99
N PHE A 78 -13.60 -39.28 -12.36
CA PHE A 78 -14.71 -38.72 -13.13
C PHE A 78 -14.55 -39.10 -14.60
N ALA A 79 -15.66 -39.20 -15.33
CA ALA A 79 -15.66 -39.56 -16.75
C ALA A 79 -14.92 -38.55 -17.64
N ASP A 80 -14.78 -37.30 -17.19
CA ASP A 80 -14.01 -36.24 -17.85
C ASP A 80 -12.50 -36.29 -17.56
N GLY A 81 -12.07 -37.24 -16.71
CA GLY A 81 -10.67 -37.46 -16.34
C GLY A 81 -10.24 -36.76 -15.05
N GLU A 82 -11.08 -35.96 -14.41
CA GLU A 82 -10.78 -35.45 -13.07
C GLU A 82 -10.70 -36.61 -12.06
N LYS A 83 -9.97 -36.40 -10.97
CA LYS A 83 -9.75 -37.47 -9.98
C LYS A 83 -9.66 -36.93 -8.58
N TYR A 84 -10.43 -37.50 -7.65
CA TYR A 84 -10.22 -37.34 -6.21
C TYR A 84 -9.61 -38.60 -5.62
N GLU A 85 -8.61 -38.44 -4.77
CA GLU A 85 -7.94 -39.52 -4.04
C GLU A 85 -7.79 -39.10 -2.58
N GLY A 86 -8.54 -39.71 -1.68
CA GLY A 86 -8.55 -39.26 -0.29
C GLY A 86 -9.58 -39.94 0.59
N GLU A 87 -9.83 -39.32 1.74
CA GLU A 87 -10.81 -39.79 2.71
C GLU A 87 -12.24 -39.45 2.26
N TRP A 88 -13.17 -40.31 2.62
CA TRP A 88 -14.60 -40.24 2.34
C TRP A 88 -15.37 -40.45 3.63
N PHE A 89 -16.48 -39.74 3.78
CA PHE A 89 -17.42 -39.95 4.87
C PHE A 89 -18.84 -39.80 4.37
N GLN A 90 -19.63 -40.88 4.46
CA GLN A 90 -21.05 -40.87 4.11
C GLN A 90 -21.30 -40.36 2.68
N ASP A 91 -20.55 -40.88 1.71
CA ASP A 91 -20.60 -40.52 0.28
C ASP A 91 -20.05 -39.14 -0.09
N GLN A 92 -19.40 -38.45 0.84
CA GLN A 92 -18.80 -37.13 0.61
C GLN A 92 -17.29 -37.17 0.75
N GLN A 93 -16.58 -36.40 -0.05
CA GLN A 93 -15.15 -36.13 0.13
C GLN A 93 -14.94 -35.45 1.48
N HIS A 94 -13.97 -35.93 2.24
CA HIS A 94 -13.75 -35.54 3.62
C HIS A 94 -12.28 -35.70 4.00
N GLY A 95 -11.85 -35.10 5.12
CA GLY A 95 -10.53 -35.35 5.69
C GLY A 95 -9.41 -34.93 4.73
N LYS A 96 -8.33 -35.71 4.63
CA LYS A 96 -7.23 -35.43 3.72
C LYS A 96 -7.50 -36.03 2.34
N GLY A 97 -7.27 -35.23 1.30
CA GLY A 97 -7.43 -35.68 -0.07
C GLY A 97 -6.63 -34.87 -1.07
N THR A 98 -6.38 -35.49 -2.22
CA THR A 98 -5.81 -34.87 -3.41
C THR A 98 -6.84 -34.85 -4.52
N TYR A 99 -7.07 -33.69 -5.11
CA TYR A 99 -7.90 -33.54 -6.30
C TYR A 99 -7.03 -33.15 -7.48
N TYR A 100 -7.18 -33.86 -8.59
CA TYR A 100 -6.53 -33.62 -9.87
C TYR A 100 -7.59 -33.05 -10.81
N PHE A 101 -7.40 -31.80 -11.23
CA PHE A 101 -8.33 -31.09 -12.09
C PHE A 101 -8.01 -31.35 -13.56
N SER A 102 -9.03 -31.23 -14.42
CA SER A 102 -8.92 -31.41 -15.87
C SER A 102 -7.99 -30.38 -16.53
N ASN A 103 -7.80 -29.22 -15.90
CA ASN A 103 -6.85 -28.19 -16.32
C ASN A 103 -5.40 -28.42 -15.84
N ASN A 104 -5.09 -29.62 -15.34
CA ASN A 104 -3.80 -30.01 -14.75
C ASN A 104 -3.43 -29.29 -13.44
N ASN A 105 -4.34 -28.54 -12.83
CA ASN A 105 -4.15 -28.10 -11.45
C ASN A 105 -4.28 -29.31 -10.50
N LYS A 106 -3.76 -29.15 -9.29
CA LYS A 106 -3.84 -30.16 -8.24
C LYS A 106 -4.03 -29.49 -6.89
N TYR A 107 -5.04 -29.91 -6.14
CA TYR A 107 -5.21 -29.54 -4.73
C TYR A 107 -4.76 -30.69 -3.84
N VAL A 108 -4.01 -30.39 -2.79
CA VAL A 108 -3.64 -31.33 -1.72
C VAL A 108 -3.97 -30.68 -0.39
N GLY A 109 -4.95 -31.21 0.33
CA GLY A 109 -5.35 -30.57 1.57
C GLY A 109 -6.53 -31.23 2.25
N LEU A 110 -7.17 -30.44 3.10
CA LEU A 110 -8.33 -30.84 3.87
C LEU A 110 -9.63 -30.60 3.08
N TRP A 111 -10.57 -31.53 3.23
CA TRP A 111 -11.86 -31.56 2.59
C TRP A 111 -12.96 -31.70 3.65
N PHE A 112 -14.09 -31.02 3.44
CA PHE A 112 -15.26 -31.16 4.29
C PHE A 112 -16.53 -31.05 3.46
N ARG A 113 -17.26 -32.17 3.35
CA ARG A 113 -18.54 -32.25 2.65
C ARG A 113 -18.43 -31.80 1.19
N ASP A 114 -17.47 -32.37 0.47
CA ASP A 114 -17.20 -32.11 -0.95
C ASP A 114 -16.56 -30.75 -1.28
N TYR A 115 -16.20 -29.96 -0.26
CA TYR A 115 -15.49 -28.69 -0.45
C TYR A 115 -14.05 -28.74 0.09
N GLN A 116 -13.14 -28.04 -0.55
CA GLN A 116 -11.83 -27.69 0.00
C GLN A 116 -12.03 -26.82 1.24
N GLN A 117 -11.40 -27.19 2.35
CA GLN A 117 -11.67 -26.60 3.67
C GLN A 117 -10.43 -26.66 4.55
N GLY A 118 -10.16 -25.65 5.35
CA GLY A 118 -8.99 -25.63 6.24
C GLY A 118 -7.69 -25.51 5.45
N HIS A 119 -6.60 -26.06 5.96
CA HIS A 119 -5.29 -25.88 5.33
C HIS A 119 -5.08 -26.80 4.12
N GLY A 120 -4.57 -26.25 3.02
CA GLY A 120 -4.26 -27.01 1.81
C GLY A 120 -3.38 -26.23 0.83
N THR A 121 -2.72 -26.99 -0.04
CA THR A 121 -1.88 -26.46 -1.11
C THR A 121 -2.54 -26.69 -2.48
N MET A 122 -2.74 -25.62 -3.24
CA MET A 122 -3.08 -25.68 -4.66
C MET A 122 -1.81 -25.52 -5.49
N TYR A 123 -1.60 -26.43 -6.43
CA TYR A 123 -0.59 -26.39 -7.47
C TYR A 123 -1.28 -26.06 -8.79
N TYR A 124 -0.87 -24.97 -9.43
CA TYR A 124 -1.45 -24.55 -10.69
C TYR A 124 -0.59 -25.04 -11.85
N TYR A 125 -1.23 -25.33 -12.99
CA TYR A 125 -0.54 -25.80 -14.19
C TYR A 125 0.53 -24.83 -14.71
N ASN A 126 0.33 -23.52 -14.50
CA ASN A 126 1.28 -22.48 -14.87
C ASN A 126 2.54 -22.45 -13.99
N GLY A 127 2.64 -23.31 -12.96
CA GLY A 127 3.75 -23.37 -12.02
C GLY A 127 3.52 -22.54 -10.75
N ASP A 128 2.43 -21.78 -10.66
CA ASP A 128 2.08 -21.06 -9.43
C ASP A 128 1.66 -22.05 -8.32
N ARG A 129 1.74 -21.59 -7.08
CA ARG A 129 1.36 -22.37 -5.90
C ARG A 129 0.68 -21.49 -4.87
N TYR A 130 -0.45 -21.93 -4.34
CA TYR A 130 -1.03 -21.37 -3.11
C TYR A 130 -0.89 -22.38 -1.98
N ASP A 131 -0.40 -21.94 -0.83
CA ASP A 131 -0.29 -22.72 0.39
C ASP A 131 -0.91 -21.94 1.56
N GLY A 132 -2.08 -22.36 2.03
CA GLY A 132 -2.83 -21.56 3.01
C GLY A 132 -4.19 -22.13 3.37
N ASP A 133 -5.00 -21.30 4.02
CA ASP A 133 -6.33 -21.70 4.45
C ASP A 133 -7.36 -21.56 3.32
N TRP A 134 -8.35 -22.45 3.36
CA TRP A 134 -9.46 -22.58 2.43
C TRP A 134 -10.78 -22.63 3.19
N PHE A 135 -11.83 -22.10 2.59
CA PHE A 135 -13.19 -22.21 3.08
C PHE A 135 -14.13 -22.31 1.89
N GLN A 136 -14.81 -23.45 1.77
CA GLN A 136 -15.77 -23.70 0.68
C GLN A 136 -15.18 -23.39 -0.72
N ASP A 137 -14.05 -24.03 -1.04
CA ASP A 137 -13.32 -23.87 -2.32
C ASP A 137 -12.69 -22.49 -2.58
N GLN A 138 -12.75 -21.57 -1.61
CA GLN A 138 -12.13 -20.24 -1.73
C GLN A 138 -10.94 -20.10 -0.79
N ARG A 139 -9.90 -19.41 -1.25
CA ARG A 139 -8.79 -18.99 -0.38
C ARG A 139 -9.31 -18.01 0.66
N GLN A 140 -9.00 -18.28 1.91
CA GLN A 140 -9.49 -17.58 3.09
C GLN A 140 -8.36 -17.53 4.14
N GLY A 141 -8.49 -16.72 5.18
CA GLY A 141 -7.58 -16.81 6.33
C GLY A 141 -6.18 -16.33 5.98
N TYR A 142 -5.15 -17.14 6.23
CA TYR A 142 -3.77 -16.82 5.90
C TYR A 142 -3.20 -17.77 4.84
N GLY A 143 -2.39 -17.25 3.93
CA GLY A 143 -1.77 -18.09 2.90
C GLY A 143 -0.65 -17.39 2.14
N VAL A 144 0.15 -18.21 1.47
CA VAL A 144 1.25 -17.80 0.60
C VAL A 144 0.93 -18.18 -0.84
N TYR A 145 0.85 -17.19 -1.72
CA TYR A 145 0.78 -17.41 -3.17
C TYR A 145 2.15 -17.14 -3.77
N THR A 146 2.79 -18.16 -4.33
CA THR A 146 4.08 -18.08 -5.01
C THR A 146 3.85 -18.19 -6.50
N PHE A 147 4.32 -17.20 -7.27
CA PHE A 147 4.26 -17.22 -8.73
C PHE A 147 5.40 -18.08 -9.28
N ALA A 148 5.22 -18.67 -10.46
CA ALA A 148 6.27 -19.43 -11.15
C ALA A 148 7.55 -18.60 -11.40
N THR A 149 7.43 -17.27 -11.45
CA THR A 149 8.56 -16.33 -11.60
C THR A 149 9.39 -16.15 -10.32
N GLY A 150 8.91 -16.64 -9.17
CA GLY A 150 9.53 -16.45 -7.85
C GLY A 150 8.97 -15.27 -7.03
N ALA A 151 8.21 -14.37 -7.65
CA ALA A 151 7.41 -13.38 -6.92
C ALA A 151 6.46 -14.08 -5.94
N TYR A 152 6.10 -13.44 -4.83
CA TYR A 152 5.14 -14.04 -3.90
C TYR A 152 4.37 -13.02 -3.06
N TYR A 153 3.15 -13.42 -2.68
CA TYR A 153 2.36 -12.79 -1.64
C TYR A 153 2.31 -13.70 -0.42
N LYS A 154 2.52 -13.16 0.79
CA LYS A 154 2.12 -13.82 2.04
C LYS A 154 1.22 -12.88 2.83
N GLY A 155 0.06 -13.35 3.26
CA GLY A 155 -0.84 -12.49 3.99
C GLY A 155 -2.23 -13.06 4.15
N GLN A 156 -3.13 -12.17 4.52
CA GLN A 156 -4.52 -12.49 4.74
C GLN A 156 -5.30 -12.56 3.41
N TRP A 157 -6.21 -13.51 3.32
CA TRP A 157 -7.08 -13.77 2.18
C TRP A 157 -8.55 -13.76 2.62
N LYS A 158 -9.41 -13.27 1.74
CA LYS A 158 -10.86 -13.31 1.91
C LYS A 158 -11.52 -13.48 0.55
N ASN A 159 -12.33 -14.52 0.40
CA ASN A 159 -13.08 -14.81 -0.83
C ASN A 159 -12.17 -14.76 -2.07
N ASP A 160 -11.05 -15.50 -2.04
CA ASP A 160 -10.03 -15.53 -3.10
C ASP A 160 -9.25 -14.25 -3.37
N MET A 161 -9.42 -13.20 -2.57
CA MET A 161 -8.72 -11.93 -2.73
C MET A 161 -7.75 -11.65 -1.59
N LYS A 162 -6.60 -11.05 -1.89
CA LYS A 162 -5.69 -10.46 -0.89
C LYS A 162 -6.47 -9.40 -0.12
N ASN A 163 -6.55 -9.54 1.20
CA ASN A 163 -7.40 -8.69 2.04
C ASN A 163 -6.88 -8.68 3.49
N GLY A 164 -6.76 -7.51 4.12
CA GLY A 164 -6.11 -7.37 5.43
C GLY A 164 -4.60 -7.15 5.31
N LYS A 165 -3.82 -7.58 6.30
CA LYS A 165 -2.36 -7.40 6.30
C LYS A 165 -1.69 -8.41 5.38
N GLY A 166 -0.72 -7.95 4.60
CA GLY A 166 0.08 -8.81 3.75
C GLY A 166 1.39 -8.17 3.28
N PHE A 167 2.30 -9.04 2.87
CA PHE A 167 3.57 -8.71 2.25
C PHE A 167 3.61 -9.27 0.82
N PHE A 168 4.04 -8.46 -0.14
CA PHE A 168 4.23 -8.86 -1.52
C PHE A 168 5.65 -8.51 -1.97
N ASP A 169 6.33 -9.48 -2.57
CA ASP A 169 7.62 -9.32 -3.26
C ASP A 169 7.39 -9.57 -4.74
N TRP A 170 7.66 -8.56 -5.56
CA TRP A 170 7.47 -8.64 -7.02
C TRP A 170 8.61 -9.38 -7.74
N GLY A 171 9.69 -9.71 -7.04
CA GLY A 171 10.88 -10.39 -7.60
C GLY A 171 11.83 -9.47 -8.37
N ASP A 172 11.47 -8.21 -8.59
CA ASP A 172 12.31 -7.17 -9.21
C ASP A 172 13.07 -6.32 -8.18
N GLY A 173 12.94 -6.65 -6.88
CA GLY A 173 13.43 -5.86 -5.75
C GLY A 173 12.38 -4.92 -5.15
N THR A 174 11.25 -4.72 -5.83
CA THR A 174 10.10 -4.00 -5.26
C THR A 174 9.40 -4.89 -4.24
N THR A 175 9.09 -4.33 -3.07
CA THR A 175 8.33 -5.02 -2.02
C THR A 175 7.28 -4.11 -1.39
N TYR A 176 6.20 -4.67 -0.86
CA TYR A 176 5.16 -3.96 -0.14
C TYR A 176 4.79 -4.71 1.11
N SER A 177 4.71 -4.01 2.24
CA SER A 177 4.18 -4.52 3.50
C SER A 177 3.11 -3.57 4.00
N GLY A 178 1.86 -4.02 4.05
CA GLY A 178 0.76 -3.14 4.46
C GLY A 178 -0.61 -3.77 4.41
N ASP A 179 -1.62 -2.90 4.44
CA ASP A 179 -3.02 -3.26 4.26
C ASP A 179 -3.34 -3.53 2.78
N TRP A 180 -4.24 -4.47 2.56
CA TRP A 180 -4.78 -4.90 1.28
C TRP A 180 -6.29 -4.92 1.35
N ALA A 181 -6.96 -4.53 0.27
CA ALA A 181 -8.39 -4.69 0.09
C ALA A 181 -8.66 -5.11 -1.35
N ASN A 182 -9.41 -6.19 -1.54
CA ASN A 182 -9.85 -6.67 -2.84
C ASN A 182 -8.70 -6.75 -3.88
N ASN A 183 -7.58 -7.37 -3.51
CA ASN A 183 -6.37 -7.50 -4.32
C ASN A 183 -5.50 -6.24 -4.52
N GLN A 184 -5.92 -5.08 -4.01
CA GLN A 184 -5.23 -3.80 -4.13
C GLN A 184 -4.58 -3.37 -2.81
N ARG A 185 -3.47 -2.63 -2.87
CA ARG A 185 -2.90 -1.95 -1.70
C ARG A 185 -3.91 -0.90 -1.23
N SER A 186 -4.16 -0.87 0.07
CA SER A 186 -5.10 0.04 0.72
C SER A 186 -4.57 0.37 2.12
N GLY A 187 -5.20 1.27 2.86
CA GLY A 187 -4.85 1.58 4.25
C GLY A 187 -3.40 2.00 4.42
N LYS A 188 -2.69 1.50 5.44
CA LYS A 188 -1.29 1.87 5.70
C LYS A 188 -0.34 0.82 5.16
N GLY A 189 0.74 1.26 4.52
CA GLY A 189 1.77 0.36 4.03
C GLY A 189 3.09 1.04 3.71
N VAL A 190 4.13 0.21 3.61
CA VAL A 190 5.47 0.60 3.17
C VAL A 190 5.78 -0.11 1.87
N ASN A 191 6.16 0.64 0.84
CA ASN A 191 6.65 0.13 -0.43
C ASN A 191 8.13 0.49 -0.57
N TYR A 192 8.96 -0.53 -0.74
CA TYR A 192 10.34 -0.36 -1.18
C TYR A 192 10.34 -0.57 -2.69
N TYR A 193 10.84 0.40 -3.44
CA TYR A 193 10.92 0.34 -4.89
C TYR A 193 12.25 -0.27 -5.33
N SER A 194 12.26 -0.91 -6.49
CA SER A 194 13.46 -1.53 -7.07
C SER A 194 14.58 -0.54 -7.41
N ASP A 195 14.24 0.73 -7.64
CA ASP A 195 15.21 1.81 -7.84
C ASP A 195 15.93 2.21 -6.55
N GLY A 196 15.38 1.89 -5.37
CA GLY A 196 15.88 2.21 -4.03
C GLY A 196 15.07 3.25 -3.28
N ASP A 197 14.02 3.81 -3.89
CA ASP A 197 13.09 4.71 -3.21
C ASP A 197 12.22 3.95 -2.20
N VAL A 198 11.68 4.67 -1.22
CA VAL A 198 10.80 4.11 -0.20
C VAL A 198 9.62 5.04 0.07
N TYR A 199 8.40 4.55 -0.10
CA TYR A 199 7.20 5.21 0.37
C TYR A 199 6.64 4.52 1.61
N SER A 200 6.32 5.29 2.65
CA SER A 200 5.66 4.82 3.85
C SER A 200 4.48 5.73 4.14
N GLY A 201 3.25 5.25 3.95
CA GLY A 201 2.09 6.10 4.09
C GLY A 201 0.76 5.39 3.83
N ASN A 202 -0.24 6.21 3.57
CA ASN A 202 -1.58 5.73 3.25
C ASN A 202 -1.71 5.42 1.75
N TRP A 203 -2.53 4.42 1.44
CA TRP A 203 -2.83 3.90 0.11
C TRP A 203 -4.34 3.77 -0.07
N LEU A 204 -4.81 4.04 -1.28
CA LEU A 204 -6.18 3.82 -1.71
C LEU A 204 -6.15 3.28 -3.14
N GLU A 205 -6.72 2.09 -3.34
CA GLU A 205 -6.85 1.46 -4.66
C GLU A 205 -5.52 1.42 -5.44
N ASP A 206 -4.46 0.92 -4.78
CA ASP A 206 -3.09 0.84 -5.29
C ASP A 206 -2.33 2.16 -5.48
N ILE A 207 -2.92 3.30 -5.11
CA ILE A 207 -2.34 4.63 -5.30
C ILE A 207 -2.05 5.29 -3.94
N GLN A 208 -0.95 6.04 -3.85
CA GLN A 208 -0.62 6.83 -2.65
C GLN A 208 -1.72 7.89 -2.41
N ASN A 209 -2.29 7.91 -1.22
CA ASN A 209 -3.43 8.79 -0.91
C ASN A 209 -3.48 9.07 0.59
N GLY A 210 -3.57 10.34 1.00
CA GLY A 210 -3.48 10.78 2.38
C GLY A 210 -2.05 11.09 2.82
N LYS A 211 -1.76 11.03 4.12
CA LYS A 211 -0.41 11.32 4.64
C LYS A 211 0.60 10.25 4.26
N GLY A 212 1.81 10.64 3.86
CA GLY A 212 2.90 9.73 3.55
C GLY A 212 4.29 10.36 3.68
N ILE A 213 5.29 9.50 3.75
CA ILE A 213 6.71 9.86 3.73
C ILE A 213 7.33 9.15 2.53
N TYR A 214 7.93 9.91 1.62
CA TYR A 214 8.69 9.39 0.50
C TYR A 214 10.16 9.71 0.71
N LYS A 215 11.00 8.67 0.75
CA LYS A 215 12.45 8.78 0.82
C LYS A 215 13.01 8.39 -0.53
N PHE A 216 13.68 9.32 -1.17
CA PHE A 216 14.33 9.10 -2.44
C PHE A 216 15.70 8.47 -2.22
N LYS A 217 16.15 7.63 -3.13
CA LYS A 217 17.49 7.02 -3.11
C LYS A 217 18.61 8.05 -3.07
N ASN A 218 18.40 9.22 -3.69
CA ASN A 218 19.37 10.31 -3.68
C ASN A 218 19.54 10.97 -2.29
N GLY A 219 18.70 10.62 -1.31
CA GLY A 219 18.70 11.16 0.05
C GLY A 219 17.65 12.25 0.30
N ASP A 220 16.95 12.71 -0.74
CA ASP A 220 15.82 13.62 -0.58
C ASP A 220 14.70 12.92 0.20
N LYS A 221 13.87 13.71 0.89
CA LYS A 221 12.73 13.22 1.66
C LYS A 221 11.56 14.19 1.54
N TYR A 222 10.40 13.68 1.17
CA TYR A 222 9.12 14.36 1.33
C TYR A 222 8.30 13.75 2.47
N GLU A 223 7.61 14.60 3.21
CA GLU A 223 6.64 14.23 4.24
C GLU A 223 5.44 15.17 4.16
N GLY A 224 4.26 14.67 3.80
CA GLY A 224 3.10 15.53 3.55
C GLY A 224 1.88 14.77 3.04
N ASP A 225 0.92 15.51 2.47
CA ASP A 225 -0.28 14.93 1.86
C ASP A 225 -0.03 14.44 0.42
N TYR A 226 -0.80 13.43 0.06
CA TYR A 226 -0.87 12.84 -1.27
C TYR A 226 -2.34 12.72 -1.72
N VAL A 227 -2.60 13.00 -2.98
CA VAL A 227 -3.87 12.67 -3.65
C VAL A 227 -3.55 12.13 -5.04
N GLN A 228 -4.07 10.95 -5.36
CA GLN A 228 -3.85 10.30 -6.66
C GLN A 228 -2.37 10.14 -7.02
N GLY A 229 -1.50 9.85 -6.04
CA GLY A 229 -0.06 9.70 -6.26
C GLY A 229 0.73 11.01 -6.26
N GLU A 230 0.05 12.15 -6.30
CA GLU A 230 0.70 13.46 -6.37
C GLU A 230 0.82 14.09 -4.99
N ARG A 231 1.96 14.75 -4.73
CA ARG A 231 2.14 15.56 -3.52
C ARG A 231 1.21 16.76 -3.58
N THR A 232 0.49 17.01 -2.51
CA THR A 232 -0.48 18.09 -2.41
C THR A 232 -0.55 18.61 -0.98
N GLY A 233 -1.27 19.72 -0.75
CA GLY A 233 -1.51 20.27 0.59
C GLY A 233 -0.23 20.61 1.33
N GLU A 234 -0.23 20.49 2.66
CA GLU A 234 0.92 20.84 3.48
C GLU A 234 1.98 19.73 3.48
N GLY A 235 3.24 20.11 3.24
CA GLY A 235 4.34 19.18 3.19
C GLY A 235 5.69 19.79 3.59
N ILE A 236 6.63 18.89 3.88
CA ILE A 236 8.03 19.20 4.15
C ILE A 236 8.86 18.43 3.13
N PHE A 237 9.65 19.15 2.34
CA PHE A 237 10.66 18.57 1.47
C PHE A 237 12.05 18.88 2.03
N THR A 238 12.77 17.85 2.43
CA THR A 238 14.17 17.95 2.87
C THR A 238 15.05 17.41 1.76
N TYR A 239 15.93 18.25 1.24
CA TYR A 239 16.83 17.89 0.17
C TYR A 239 18.09 17.24 0.75
N ALA A 240 18.69 16.29 0.03
CA ALA A 240 19.93 15.62 0.39
C ALA A 240 21.10 16.60 0.58
N ASN A 241 21.05 17.73 -0.14
CA ASN A 241 22.04 18.79 -0.01
C ASN A 241 21.94 19.55 1.32
N GLY A 242 20.85 19.40 2.09
CA GLY A 242 20.58 20.06 3.37
C GLY A 242 19.57 21.21 3.29
N ASP A 243 19.12 21.59 2.09
CA ASP A 243 18.04 22.56 1.92
C ASP A 243 16.72 21.97 2.44
N LYS A 244 15.78 22.85 2.79
CA LYS A 244 14.48 22.44 3.31
C LYS A 244 13.38 23.38 2.86
N TYR A 245 12.31 22.84 2.32
CA TYR A 245 11.04 23.53 2.09
C TYR A 245 9.98 23.02 3.07
N THR A 246 9.19 23.93 3.62
CA THR A 246 7.98 23.64 4.40
C THR A 246 6.87 24.55 3.88
N GLY A 247 5.77 23.99 3.39
CA GLY A 247 4.65 24.78 2.88
C GLY A 247 3.73 23.95 2.00
N HIS A 248 2.93 24.65 1.19
CA HIS A 248 1.91 24.03 0.37
C HIS A 248 2.48 23.45 -0.96
N PHE A 249 1.91 22.32 -1.39
CA PHE A 249 2.19 21.65 -2.64
C PHE A 249 0.92 21.54 -3.49
N GLN A 250 1.05 21.71 -4.80
CA GLN A 250 -0.01 21.45 -5.77
C GLN A 250 0.59 20.70 -6.95
N GLU A 251 0.01 19.54 -7.30
CA GLU A 251 0.48 18.72 -8.42
C GLU A 251 1.99 18.49 -8.39
N SER A 252 2.51 18.10 -7.21
CA SER A 252 3.93 17.85 -6.97
C SER A 252 4.87 19.07 -6.96
N ALA A 253 4.41 20.27 -7.26
CA ALA A 253 5.20 21.50 -7.19
C ALA A 253 4.93 22.29 -5.90
N LYS A 254 5.93 23.04 -5.41
CA LYS A 254 5.74 24.05 -4.35
C LYS A 254 4.79 25.13 -4.88
N ASP A 255 3.73 25.42 -4.15
CA ASP A 255 2.68 26.36 -4.53
C ASP A 255 2.13 27.05 -3.27
N GLY A 256 1.55 28.25 -3.40
CA GLY A 256 1.00 28.99 -2.25
C GLY A 256 2.07 29.46 -1.27
N ASP A 257 1.74 29.53 0.01
CA ASP A 257 2.67 30.02 1.04
C ASP A 257 3.66 28.93 1.47
N GLY A 258 4.93 29.32 1.63
CA GLY A 258 5.95 28.40 2.07
C GLY A 258 7.25 29.06 2.54
N THR A 259 7.98 28.31 3.36
CA THR A 259 9.31 28.67 3.84
C THR A 259 10.36 27.77 3.20
N PHE A 260 11.38 28.37 2.58
CA PHE A 260 12.55 27.66 2.11
C PHE A 260 13.78 28.10 2.89
N ILE A 261 14.46 27.14 3.48
CA ILE A 261 15.72 27.32 4.22
C ILE A 261 16.81 26.67 3.38
N TRP A 262 17.72 27.47 2.87
CA TRP A 262 18.89 26.95 2.16
C TRP A 262 19.95 26.53 3.18
N LYS A 263 20.74 25.51 2.87
CA LYS A 263 21.89 25.08 3.67
C LYS A 263 22.90 26.20 3.90
N ASN A 264 23.00 27.15 2.97
CA ASN A 264 23.88 28.31 3.13
C ASN A 264 23.42 29.23 4.28
N GLY A 265 22.21 29.05 4.83
CA GLY A 265 21.62 29.82 5.92
C GLY A 265 20.65 30.92 5.47
N ASP A 266 20.47 31.11 4.17
CA ASP A 266 19.44 32.00 3.64
C ASP A 266 18.05 31.40 3.94
N ILE A 267 17.06 32.28 4.13
CA ILE A 267 15.67 31.89 4.42
C ILE A 267 14.75 32.74 3.56
N TYR A 268 13.84 32.10 2.82
CA TYR A 268 12.74 32.76 2.13
C TYR A 268 11.43 32.34 2.76
N ILE A 269 10.59 33.31 3.09
CA ILE A 269 9.22 33.10 3.55
C ILE A 269 8.31 33.91 2.62
N GLY A 270 7.42 33.25 1.91
CA GLY A 270 6.53 33.94 0.98
C GLY A 270 5.79 33.01 0.05
N GLN A 271 5.26 33.58 -1.01
CA GLN A 271 4.44 32.89 -2.00
C GLN A 271 5.28 32.18 -3.06
N TRP A 272 4.75 31.06 -3.54
CA TRP A 272 5.34 30.14 -4.51
C TRP A 272 4.35 29.82 -5.62
N LYS A 273 4.86 29.62 -6.83
CA LYS A 273 4.09 29.07 -7.96
C LYS A 273 5.00 28.20 -8.79
N ASN A 274 4.60 26.95 -9.03
CA ASN A 274 5.34 26.00 -9.87
C ASN A 274 6.83 25.93 -9.50
N ASP A 275 7.12 25.70 -8.21
CA ASP A 275 8.48 25.59 -7.64
C ASP A 275 9.31 26.88 -7.55
N LEU A 276 8.79 28.02 -8.03
CA LEU A 276 9.48 29.31 -8.05
C LEU A 276 8.88 30.29 -7.03
N GLN A 277 9.69 31.19 -6.47
CA GLN A 277 9.18 32.32 -5.70
C GLN A 277 8.31 33.20 -6.62
N ASN A 278 7.05 33.40 -6.25
CA ASN A 278 6.09 34.15 -7.06
C ASN A 278 5.02 34.76 -6.16
N GLY A 279 4.91 36.09 -6.16
CA GLY A 279 4.08 36.85 -5.23
C GLY A 279 4.88 37.53 -4.12
N HIS A 280 4.25 37.89 -3.02
CA HIS A 280 4.92 38.61 -1.93
C HIS A 280 5.81 37.67 -1.09
N GLY A 281 7.00 38.14 -0.73
CA GLY A 281 7.92 37.34 0.07
C GLY A 281 9.02 38.15 0.75
N LYS A 282 9.71 37.48 1.66
CA LYS A 282 10.84 37.99 2.43
C LYS A 282 12.02 37.02 2.35
N LEU A 283 13.10 37.45 1.71
CA LEU A 283 14.38 36.73 1.66
C LEU A 283 15.35 37.34 2.67
N THR A 284 15.69 36.57 3.71
CA THR A 284 16.72 36.90 4.69
C THR A 284 18.00 36.17 4.32
N LYS A 285 19.05 36.91 3.96
CA LYS A 285 20.38 36.37 3.70
C LYS A 285 21.08 36.05 5.01
N LYS A 286 21.92 35.02 5.04
CA LYS A 286 22.75 34.67 6.22
C LYS A 286 23.61 35.84 6.71
N MET A 287 24.08 36.69 5.80
CA MET A 287 24.92 37.85 6.13
C MET A 287 24.14 39.02 6.72
N GLY A 288 22.81 38.96 6.77
CA GLY A 288 21.95 39.96 7.42
C GLY A 288 21.11 40.79 6.45
N ASP A 289 21.40 40.76 5.15
CA ASP A 289 20.58 41.47 4.16
C ASP A 289 19.17 40.87 4.09
N ILE A 290 18.15 41.73 4.08
CA ILE A 290 16.74 41.33 4.01
C ILE A 290 16.11 42.01 2.80
N PHE A 291 15.54 41.22 1.89
CA PHE A 291 14.76 41.68 0.74
C PHE A 291 13.30 41.36 1.00
N GLU A 292 12.42 42.36 0.93
CA GLU A 292 11.00 42.21 1.18
C GLU A 292 10.20 42.93 0.09
N GLY A 293 9.30 42.21 -0.58
CA GLY A 293 8.53 42.74 -1.70
C GLY A 293 7.99 41.64 -2.60
N ASN A 294 7.68 42.00 -3.85
CA ASN A 294 7.17 41.04 -4.83
C ASN A 294 8.30 40.28 -5.51
N PHE A 295 8.01 39.00 -5.81
CA PHE A 295 8.84 38.10 -6.57
C PHE A 295 8.05 37.60 -7.79
N LYS A 296 8.75 37.37 -8.89
CA LYS A 296 8.19 36.76 -10.09
C LYS A 296 9.23 35.82 -10.69
N ASP A 297 8.84 34.56 -10.86
CA ASP A 297 9.66 33.50 -11.47
C ASP A 297 11.06 33.39 -10.83
N GLY A 298 11.13 33.56 -9.51
CA GLY A 298 12.36 33.46 -8.72
C GLY A 298 13.17 34.75 -8.59
N HIS A 299 12.74 35.85 -9.23
CA HIS A 299 13.42 37.15 -9.17
C HIS A 299 12.60 38.17 -8.41
N VAL A 300 13.26 39.15 -7.78
CA VAL A 300 12.59 40.34 -7.26
C VAL A 300 11.97 41.14 -8.41
N GLU A 301 10.75 41.63 -8.21
CA GLU A 301 9.96 42.34 -9.22
C GLU A 301 9.11 43.42 -8.55
N GLY A 302 8.89 44.56 -9.22
CA GLY A 302 8.09 45.65 -8.67
C GLY A 302 8.74 46.34 -7.47
N GLU A 303 7.93 46.92 -6.58
CA GLU A 303 8.46 47.59 -5.39
C GLU A 303 9.05 46.61 -4.37
N VAL A 304 10.29 46.88 -3.95
CA VAL A 304 11.05 46.08 -2.99
C VAL A 304 11.70 47.00 -1.95
N ILE A 305 11.68 46.56 -0.69
CA ILE A 305 12.42 47.15 0.41
C ILE A 305 13.57 46.21 0.76
N ILE A 306 14.78 46.74 0.83
CA ILE A 306 15.98 46.02 1.23
C ILE A 306 16.55 46.68 2.48
N HIS A 307 16.76 45.87 3.52
CA HIS A 307 17.53 46.26 4.70
C HIS A 307 18.89 45.58 4.61
N TYR A 308 19.95 46.35 4.43
CA TYR A 308 21.30 45.80 4.33
C TYR A 308 21.91 45.60 5.72
N ALA A 309 22.81 44.62 5.81
CA ALA A 309 23.52 44.29 7.04
C ALA A 309 24.37 45.43 7.59
N ASP A 310 24.81 46.37 6.73
CA ASP A 310 25.56 47.57 7.12
C ASP A 310 24.70 48.68 7.76
N GLY A 311 23.38 48.45 7.86
CA GLY A 311 22.39 49.38 8.40
C GLY A 311 21.78 50.33 7.37
N SER A 312 22.23 50.31 6.12
CA SER A 312 21.60 51.05 5.02
C SER A 312 20.29 50.39 4.57
N LYS A 313 19.44 51.17 3.90
CA LYS A 313 18.15 50.74 3.38
C LYS A 313 18.02 51.17 1.93
N PHE A 314 17.35 50.34 1.14
CA PHE A 314 16.92 50.67 -0.21
C PHE A 314 15.43 50.42 -0.31
N ARG A 315 14.69 51.33 -0.93
CA ARG A 315 13.33 51.09 -1.40
C ARG A 315 13.25 51.49 -2.85
N GLY A 316 12.90 50.58 -3.74
CA GLY A 316 12.83 50.93 -5.16
C GLY A 316 12.16 49.86 -6.01
N VAL A 317 12.05 50.14 -7.30
CA VAL A 317 11.39 49.27 -8.26
C VAL A 317 12.42 48.37 -8.95
N TYR A 318 12.08 47.08 -9.06
CA TYR A 318 12.81 46.08 -9.82
C TYR A 318 12.01 45.63 -11.04
N HIS A 319 12.72 45.30 -12.12
CA HIS A 319 12.15 44.65 -13.29
C HIS A 319 13.16 43.62 -13.80
N GLU A 320 12.71 42.37 -13.99
CA GLU A 320 13.57 41.23 -14.39
C GLU A 320 14.82 41.08 -13.51
N GLY A 321 14.65 41.30 -12.19
CA GLY A 321 15.72 41.18 -11.22
C GLY A 321 16.74 42.34 -11.20
N LYS A 322 16.52 43.41 -11.98
CA LYS A 322 17.37 44.62 -11.98
C LYS A 322 16.66 45.83 -11.41
N ARG A 323 17.39 46.74 -10.78
CA ARG A 323 16.81 48.04 -10.34
C ARG A 323 16.38 48.83 -11.57
N ASN A 324 15.10 49.17 -11.66
CA ASN A 324 14.52 49.85 -12.80
C ASN A 324 13.29 50.65 -12.34
N GLY A 325 13.39 51.98 -12.35
CA GLY A 325 12.37 52.92 -11.86
C GLY A 325 12.81 53.72 -10.64
N ALA A 326 11.84 54.29 -9.92
CA ALA A 326 12.10 55.15 -8.76
C ALA A 326 12.71 54.37 -7.59
N ALA A 327 13.64 55.01 -6.89
CA ALA A 327 14.32 54.44 -5.75
C ALA A 327 14.68 55.50 -4.69
N ILE A 328 14.78 55.02 -3.45
CA ILE A 328 15.23 55.75 -2.27
C ILE A 328 16.31 54.90 -1.62
N GLU A 329 17.48 55.49 -1.40
CA GLU A 329 18.57 54.90 -0.62
C GLU A 329 18.76 55.72 0.66
N GLU A 330 18.90 55.05 1.79
CA GLU A 330 19.16 55.67 3.09
C GLU A 330 20.37 54.99 3.71
N THR A 331 21.40 55.77 4.02
CA THR A 331 22.60 55.28 4.73
C THR A 331 22.30 55.07 6.22
N LYS A 332 23.12 54.28 6.91
CA LYS A 332 23.03 54.11 8.38
C LYS A 332 23.05 55.43 9.18
N ASP A 333 23.65 56.48 8.61
CA ASP A 333 23.80 57.80 9.23
C ASP A 333 22.62 58.75 8.95
N GLY A 334 21.61 58.28 8.22
CA GLY A 334 20.40 59.01 7.87
C GLY A 334 20.50 59.87 6.60
N LYS A 335 21.64 59.85 5.88
CA LYS A 335 21.71 60.51 4.56
C LYS A 335 20.85 59.75 3.56
N ARG A 336 20.05 60.47 2.78
CA ARG A 336 19.06 59.91 1.86
C ARG A 336 19.31 60.38 0.42
N TRP A 337 19.26 59.45 -0.52
CA TRP A 337 19.27 59.72 -1.96
C TRP A 337 17.92 59.28 -2.53
N GLU A 338 17.29 60.13 -3.33
CA GLU A 338 16.05 59.85 -4.05
C GLU A 338 16.32 60.03 -5.54
N GLY A 339 16.02 59.04 -6.37
CA GLY A 339 16.26 59.13 -7.80
C GLY A 339 15.68 57.95 -8.57
N THR A 340 16.22 57.70 -9.76
CA THR A 340 15.75 56.64 -10.64
C THR A 340 16.90 55.76 -11.13
N TYR A 341 16.59 54.50 -11.37
CA TYR A 341 17.46 53.51 -11.98
C TYR A 341 16.91 53.06 -13.34
N LYS A 342 17.81 52.65 -14.22
CA LYS A 342 17.53 51.91 -15.46
C LYS A 342 18.55 50.79 -15.57
N ASP A 343 18.08 49.55 -15.43
CA ASP A 343 18.89 48.33 -15.50
C ASP A 343 20.16 48.39 -14.63
N ASP A 344 19.96 48.67 -13.33
CA ASP A 344 21.01 48.84 -12.30
C ASP A 344 21.91 50.08 -12.43
N ILE A 345 21.67 50.91 -13.44
CA ILE A 345 22.40 52.17 -13.65
C ILE A 345 21.53 53.33 -13.14
N ARG A 346 22.08 54.22 -12.30
CA ARG A 346 21.38 55.46 -11.94
C ARG A 346 21.18 56.31 -13.20
N ASP A 347 19.95 56.70 -13.47
CA ASP A 347 19.56 57.38 -14.72
C ASP A 347 18.31 58.21 -14.44
N GLY A 348 18.35 59.52 -14.72
CA GLY A 348 17.29 60.48 -14.42
C GLY A 348 17.59 61.42 -13.24
N LYS A 349 16.59 62.21 -12.84
CA LYS A 349 16.73 63.23 -11.79
C LYS A 349 16.98 62.61 -10.42
N PHE A 350 17.79 63.27 -9.60
CA PHE A 350 18.02 62.87 -8.22
C PHE A 350 18.02 64.05 -7.22
N ILE A 351 17.77 63.73 -5.95
CA ILE A 351 17.85 64.64 -4.81
C ILE A 351 18.59 63.92 -3.67
N GLU A 352 19.57 64.60 -3.06
CA GLU A 352 20.28 64.15 -1.86
C GLU A 352 19.84 64.98 -0.65
N LYS A 353 19.54 64.33 0.47
CA LYS A 353 19.12 64.95 1.72
C LYS A 353 19.98 64.48 2.88
N ASP A 354 20.24 65.36 3.84
CA ASP A 354 20.84 65.00 5.11
C ASP A 354 19.84 64.27 6.03
N ARG A 355 20.30 63.90 7.24
CA ARG A 355 19.47 63.21 8.24
C ARG A 355 18.27 64.03 8.75
N ASN A 356 18.30 65.35 8.56
CA ASN A 356 17.23 66.26 8.96
C ASN A 356 16.27 66.54 7.79
N GLY A 357 16.51 65.94 6.63
CA GLY A 357 15.73 66.14 5.40
C GLY A 357 16.10 67.40 4.62
N GLN A 358 17.17 68.11 4.98
CA GLN A 358 17.64 69.27 4.22
C GLN A 358 18.31 68.80 2.93
N VAL A 359 17.96 69.43 1.81
CA VAL A 359 18.57 69.12 0.51
C VAL A 359 20.04 69.55 0.55
N THR A 360 20.92 68.61 0.21
CA THR A 360 22.38 68.79 0.17
C THR A 360 22.95 68.70 -1.25
N GLY A 361 22.16 68.22 -2.20
CA GLY A 361 22.51 68.18 -3.62
C GLY A 361 21.31 67.77 -4.48
N SER A 362 21.32 68.18 -5.75
CA SER A 362 20.38 67.73 -6.77
C SER A 362 21.06 67.75 -8.14
N GLY A 363 20.48 67.04 -9.09
CA GLY A 363 21.00 66.97 -10.45
C GLY A 363 20.34 65.87 -11.26
N VAL A 364 21.02 65.44 -12.32
CA VAL A 364 20.61 64.37 -13.22
C VAL A 364 21.74 63.36 -13.39
N TYR A 365 21.38 62.07 -13.43
CA TYR A 365 22.26 61.04 -13.97
C TYR A 365 21.90 60.77 -15.43
N GLU A 366 22.91 60.71 -16.31
CA GLU A 366 22.77 60.24 -17.69
C GLU A 366 23.69 59.04 -17.89
N GLY A 367 23.10 57.84 -18.04
CA GLY A 367 23.88 56.61 -18.20
C GLY A 367 24.87 56.36 -17.06
N GLY A 368 24.49 56.68 -15.82
CA GLY A 368 25.32 56.55 -14.63
C GLY A 368 26.28 57.72 -14.37
N LYS A 369 26.38 58.70 -15.28
CA LYS A 369 27.20 59.89 -15.10
C LYS A 369 26.41 60.98 -14.37
N ARG A 370 26.91 61.44 -13.22
CA ARG A 370 26.33 62.53 -12.42
C ARG A 370 26.58 63.88 -13.08
N ILE A 371 25.52 64.70 -13.17
CA ILE A 371 25.52 66.09 -13.61
C ILE A 371 24.78 66.88 -12.52
N ASP A 372 25.50 67.69 -11.74
CA ASP A 372 24.92 68.50 -10.65
C ASP A 372 24.24 69.76 -11.21
N ASP A 373 23.18 70.21 -10.54
CA ASP A 373 22.43 71.44 -10.88
C ASP A 373 23.18 72.75 -10.55
#